data_AF-A0A2D5ISU7-F1
#
_entry.id   AF-A0A2D5ISU7-F1
#
_cell.length_a   1.000
_cell.length_b   1.000
_cell.length_c   1.000
_cell.angle_alpha   90.00
_cell.angle_beta   90.00
_cell.angle_gamma   90.00
#
_symmetry.space_group_name_H-M   'P 1'
#
loop_
_entity.id
_entity.type
_entity.pdbx_description
1 polymer ?
#
loop_
_entity_poly.entity_id
_entity_poly.type
_entity_poly.pdbx_seq_one_letter_code
_entity_poly.pdbx_strand_id
1 'polypeptide(L)'
;RFDLDVDPGWVTEGDWAFGQPTGQGGAWGSPDPTSGATGESVYGYNLNGDYENGIPEVNLTTTPIDCSNIIGTTLRFQRWLGVESASYDQAAIQISVGDGPFVSVWEHSGGSSSDSQWVEVEYDVSAIADGRSDVRIRWVMGTTDGSVVYCGWNIDDVEIIGVVPNENTPGDLNGDGLVNGADMGLMLVSWGPCPGCPADLNGDGVVDGADMGLLLTYWSSGFARSVATEDRDRHQGDAVDEFEIQTDPRLVNRDLLVVADHDGLIVSETGYRQEANARLVIEIDGDAPILDHDLMVVGGESTLAGVLELRVADQRRLASGIFVVLISDSIVGEFDSIEMPTGLRDDVRIRRSDRAIVVLVGDVRPGIGVDRSSEVHEVLDLLDAIDGDGNDRRWDLDQNGLIDIEDLRIMLDRFTIGD
;
A
#
# COMPACT_ATOMS: atom_id res chain seq x y z
N ARG A 1 7.00 5.51 18.84
CA ARG A 1 7.12 4.39 19.81
C ARG A 1 7.63 4.94 21.13
N PHE A 2 7.10 4.42 22.23
CA PHE A 2 7.54 4.61 23.60
C PHE A 2 7.75 3.23 24.21
N ASP A 3 9.00 2.80 24.30
CA ASP A 3 9.42 1.52 24.92
C ASP A 3 9.46 1.59 26.46
N LEU A 4 9.20 2.77 27.03
CA LEU A 4 9.20 3.05 28.47
C LEU A 4 10.48 2.67 29.23
N ASP A 5 11.61 2.56 28.53
CA ASP A 5 12.93 2.48 29.17
C ASP A 5 13.33 3.82 29.83
N VAL A 6 12.73 4.92 29.38
CA VAL A 6 12.88 6.28 29.92
C VAL A 6 11.50 6.93 30.05
N ASP A 7 11.28 7.64 31.16
CA ASP A 7 10.04 8.36 31.40
C ASP A 7 9.78 9.42 30.31
N PRO A 8 8.72 9.28 29.49
CA PRO A 8 8.36 10.25 28.46
C PRO A 8 7.74 11.55 29.03
N GLY A 9 7.50 11.63 30.34
CA GLY A 9 6.95 12.82 31.01
C GLY A 9 5.46 13.01 30.79
N TRP A 10 4.70 11.91 30.75
CA TRP A 10 3.24 11.96 30.61
C TRP A 10 2.58 12.49 31.88
N VAL A 11 1.38 13.06 31.72
CA VAL A 11 0.64 13.64 32.83
C VAL A 11 -0.07 12.52 33.58
N THR A 12 0.23 12.40 34.86
CA THR A 12 -0.40 11.42 35.75
C THR A 12 -1.33 12.12 36.74
N GLU A 13 -2.43 11.45 37.07
CA GLU A 13 -3.38 11.84 38.11
C GLU A 13 -3.58 10.68 39.08
N GLY A 14 -3.95 10.96 40.34
CA GLY A 14 -4.05 9.90 41.34
C GLY A 14 -2.71 9.20 41.56
N ASP A 15 -2.72 7.87 41.58
CA ASP A 15 -1.54 7.05 41.88
C ASP A 15 -0.72 6.64 40.64
N TRP A 16 -1.18 7.00 39.43
CA TRP A 16 -0.49 6.69 38.18
C TRP A 16 1.00 7.09 38.26
N ALA A 17 1.88 6.15 37.98
CA ALA A 17 3.33 6.35 38.12
C ALA A 17 4.13 5.60 37.06
N PHE A 18 5.25 6.22 36.66
CA PHE A 18 6.30 5.58 35.87
C PHE A 18 7.30 4.87 36.77
N GLY A 19 7.68 3.64 36.43
CA GLY A 19 8.76 2.90 37.09
C GLY A 19 8.56 1.40 37.04
N GLN A 20 9.45 0.66 37.71
CA GLN A 20 9.35 -0.79 37.78
C GLN A 20 8.21 -1.22 38.73
N PRO A 21 7.25 -2.03 38.26
CA PRO A 21 6.20 -2.57 39.11
C PRO A 21 6.79 -3.66 40.02
N THR A 22 6.27 -3.76 41.24
CA THR A 22 6.87 -4.59 42.30
C THR A 22 6.31 -6.02 42.37
N GLY A 23 5.39 -6.37 41.47
CA GLY A 23 4.64 -7.63 41.52
C GLY A 23 3.72 -7.76 42.73
N GLN A 24 3.32 -6.64 43.33
CA GLN A 24 2.37 -6.59 44.45
C GLN A 24 0.93 -6.48 43.93
N GLY A 25 -0.04 -6.32 44.84
CA GLY A 25 -1.47 -6.33 44.50
C GLY A 25 -2.03 -7.75 44.38
N GLY A 26 -3.07 -7.91 43.56
CA GLY A 26 -3.74 -9.17 43.32
C GLY A 26 -4.69 -9.59 44.44
N ALA A 27 -5.36 -8.64 45.10
CA ALA A 27 -6.35 -8.97 46.14
C ALA A 27 -7.48 -9.89 45.62
N TRP A 28 -7.93 -9.67 44.38
CA TRP A 28 -9.02 -10.43 43.74
C TRP A 28 -8.69 -10.97 42.34
N GLY A 29 -7.46 -10.75 41.87
CA GLY A 29 -6.96 -11.21 40.58
C GLY A 29 -5.47 -11.52 40.62
N SER A 30 -4.84 -11.51 39.44
CA SER A 30 -3.39 -11.60 39.34
C SER A 30 -2.75 -10.31 39.86
N PRO A 31 -1.57 -10.40 40.50
CA PRO A 31 -0.82 -9.20 40.91
C PRO A 31 -0.33 -8.42 39.68
N ASP A 32 0.28 -7.27 39.95
CA ASP A 32 1.09 -6.55 38.96
C ASP A 32 2.18 -7.45 38.36
N PRO A 33 2.71 -7.11 37.18
CA PRO A 33 3.97 -7.66 36.72
C PRO A 33 5.14 -7.21 37.61
N THR A 34 6.32 -7.80 37.40
CA THR A 34 7.57 -7.42 38.11
C THR A 34 8.54 -6.61 37.23
N SER A 35 8.17 -6.41 35.97
CA SER A 35 8.92 -5.69 34.95
C SER A 35 7.95 -5.27 33.83
N GLY A 36 8.41 -4.41 32.93
CA GLY A 36 7.77 -4.20 31.63
C GLY A 36 7.67 -5.48 30.80
N ALA A 37 6.91 -5.38 29.71
CA ALA A 37 6.89 -6.37 28.64
C ALA A 37 8.25 -6.41 27.95
N THR A 38 8.85 -5.23 27.76
CA THR A 38 10.27 -5.05 27.52
C THR A 38 10.87 -4.13 28.59
N GLY A 39 12.18 -4.22 28.81
CA GLY A 39 12.83 -3.43 29.87
C GLY A 39 12.32 -3.74 31.30
N GLU A 40 12.51 -2.78 32.20
CA GLU A 40 12.14 -2.90 33.62
C GLU A 40 10.93 -2.03 34.01
N SER A 41 10.70 -0.92 33.32
CA SER A 41 9.75 0.11 33.73
C SER A 41 8.44 0.07 32.93
N VAL A 42 7.37 0.55 33.54
CA VAL A 42 6.04 0.69 32.93
C VAL A 42 5.43 2.02 33.35
N TYR A 43 4.30 2.38 32.75
CA TYR A 43 3.32 3.18 33.45
C TYR A 43 2.27 2.27 34.08
N GLY A 44 2.13 2.34 35.40
CA GLY A 44 1.14 1.59 36.15
C GLY A 44 0.22 2.52 36.92
N TYR A 45 -1.04 2.13 37.13
CA TYR A 45 -1.94 2.89 38.01
C TYR A 45 -1.40 2.92 39.44
N ASN A 46 -0.88 1.80 39.95
CA ASN A 46 -0.22 1.75 41.24
C ASN A 46 0.90 0.68 41.20
N LEU A 47 2.16 1.09 41.09
CA LEU A 47 3.30 0.16 40.95
C LEU A 47 3.56 -0.72 42.19
N ASN A 48 2.88 -0.44 43.30
CA ASN A 48 3.05 -1.10 44.59
C ASN A 48 1.78 -1.79 45.10
N GLY A 49 0.77 -2.00 44.26
CA GLY A 49 -0.42 -2.74 44.64
C GLY A 49 -1.68 -2.43 43.83
N ASP A 50 -2.81 -2.86 44.38
CA ASP A 50 -4.11 -2.67 43.75
C ASP A 50 -4.57 -1.20 43.75
N TYR A 51 -5.50 -0.86 42.85
CA TYR A 51 -6.19 0.43 42.91
C TYR A 51 -7.10 0.55 44.13
N GLU A 52 -7.47 1.77 44.53
CA GLU A 52 -8.32 1.97 45.70
C GLU A 52 -9.83 1.98 45.40
N ASN A 53 -10.61 1.67 46.43
CA ASN A 53 -12.07 1.80 46.41
C ASN A 53 -12.48 3.29 46.41
N GLY A 54 -13.56 3.59 45.69
CA GLY A 54 -14.21 4.90 45.67
C GLY A 54 -13.37 6.01 45.05
N ILE A 55 -12.43 5.69 44.16
CA ILE A 55 -11.65 6.70 43.45
C ILE A 55 -12.51 7.36 42.37
N PRO A 56 -12.34 8.67 42.14
CA PRO A 56 -12.89 9.31 40.96
C PRO A 56 -12.20 8.78 39.70
N GLU A 57 -12.70 9.20 38.54
CA GLU A 57 -11.96 9.03 37.28
C GLU A 57 -10.60 9.77 37.37
N VAL A 58 -9.51 9.04 37.12
CA VAL A 58 -8.14 9.54 37.12
C VAL A 58 -7.34 8.95 35.96
N ASN A 59 -6.43 9.75 35.44
CA ASN A 59 -5.93 9.57 34.09
C ASN A 59 -4.41 9.53 34.00
N LEU A 60 -3.92 8.67 33.11
CA LEU A 60 -2.61 8.82 32.49
C LEU A 60 -2.82 9.40 31.09
N THR A 61 -2.26 10.58 30.82
CA THR A 61 -2.42 11.26 29.52
C THR A 61 -1.07 11.49 28.88
N THR A 62 -0.91 11.07 27.61
CA THR A 62 0.31 11.31 26.86
C THR A 62 0.56 12.81 26.68
N THR A 63 1.83 13.18 26.45
CA THR A 63 2.12 14.43 25.76
C THR A 63 1.48 14.43 24.36
N PRO A 64 1.30 15.59 23.70
CA PRO A 64 0.89 15.64 22.31
C PRO A 64 1.73 14.72 21.42
N ILE A 65 1.05 13.94 20.59
CA ILE A 65 1.63 13.08 19.56
C ILE A 65 1.28 13.71 18.21
N ASP A 66 2.29 13.84 17.37
CA ASP A 66 2.13 14.39 16.03
C ASP A 66 1.81 13.26 15.04
N CYS A 67 0.55 13.22 14.60
CA CYS A 67 0.05 12.36 13.53
C CYS A 67 -0.30 13.17 12.27
N SER A 68 0.26 14.39 12.10
CA SER A 68 -0.11 15.28 10.98
C SER A 68 0.17 14.65 9.62
N ASN A 69 1.17 13.78 9.58
CA ASN A 69 1.61 13.09 8.38
C ASN A 69 1.44 11.59 8.59
N ILE A 70 0.33 11.13 9.19
CA ILE A 70 0.03 9.71 9.35
C ILE A 70 -1.41 9.46 8.88
N ILE A 71 -1.62 8.40 8.11
CA ILE A 71 -2.92 7.85 7.73
C ILE A 71 -3.03 6.39 8.16
N GLY A 72 -4.27 5.91 8.39
CA GLY A 72 -4.50 4.57 8.92
C GLY A 72 -3.92 4.39 10.32
N THR A 73 -4.03 5.43 11.15
CA THR A 73 -3.41 5.44 12.48
C THR A 73 -4.03 4.39 13.40
N THR A 74 -3.16 3.58 14.00
CA THR A 74 -3.46 2.50 14.92
C THR A 74 -2.65 2.67 16.21
N LEU A 75 -3.34 2.54 17.35
CA LEU A 75 -2.72 2.45 18.67
C LEU A 75 -2.44 0.97 18.98
N ARG A 76 -1.17 0.62 19.20
CA ARG A 76 -0.74 -0.70 19.64
C ARG A 76 0.08 -0.59 20.92
N PHE A 77 -0.14 -1.47 21.89
CA PHE A 77 0.68 -1.51 23.12
C PHE A 77 0.56 -2.84 23.86
N GLN A 78 1.46 -3.06 24.81
CA GLN A 78 1.42 -4.19 25.74
C GLN A 78 0.58 -3.82 26.96
N ARG A 79 -0.50 -4.57 27.18
CA ARG A 79 -1.44 -4.40 28.29
C ARG A 79 -1.22 -5.46 29.35
N TRP A 80 -1.26 -5.04 30.60
CA TRP A 80 -1.61 -5.89 31.73
C TRP A 80 -2.68 -5.18 32.55
N LEU A 81 -3.89 -5.72 32.58
CA LEU A 81 -5.03 -5.10 33.26
C LEU A 81 -5.73 -6.07 34.21
N GLY A 82 -5.89 -5.65 35.46
CA GLY A 82 -6.85 -6.22 36.40
C GLY A 82 -7.89 -5.18 36.80
N VAL A 83 -9.18 -5.48 36.60
CA VAL A 83 -10.28 -4.57 36.96
C VAL A 83 -11.54 -5.36 37.29
N GLU A 84 -12.31 -4.91 38.27
CA GLU A 84 -13.61 -5.50 38.56
C GLU A 84 -14.57 -5.33 37.36
N SER A 85 -15.57 -6.20 37.29
CA SER A 85 -16.72 -6.09 36.40
C SER A 85 -17.16 -4.64 36.17
N ALA A 86 -17.36 -4.29 34.90
CA ALA A 86 -17.76 -2.97 34.42
C ALA A 86 -19.08 -2.42 35.03
N SER A 87 -19.79 -3.21 35.84
CA SER A 87 -20.92 -2.74 36.64
C SER A 87 -20.51 -1.93 37.88
N TYR A 88 -19.24 -2.03 38.30
CA TYR A 88 -18.72 -1.45 39.54
C TYR A 88 -17.54 -0.53 39.24
N ASP A 89 -16.52 -1.06 38.58
CA ASP A 89 -15.29 -0.34 38.29
C ASP A 89 -15.13 -0.05 36.80
N GLN A 90 -14.65 1.15 36.50
CA GLN A 90 -14.48 1.61 35.12
C GLN A 90 -13.00 1.68 34.75
N ALA A 91 -12.70 1.29 33.52
CA ALA A 91 -11.42 1.49 32.86
C ALA A 91 -11.68 1.75 31.39
N ALA A 92 -10.93 2.67 30.79
CA ALA A 92 -11.12 3.05 29.38
C ALA A 92 -9.84 3.51 28.72
N ILE A 93 -9.86 3.54 27.40
CA ILE A 93 -8.88 4.20 26.55
C ILE A 93 -9.62 5.28 25.77
N GLN A 94 -9.11 6.50 25.83
CA GLN A 94 -9.70 7.65 25.18
C GLN A 94 -8.67 8.38 24.31
N ILE A 95 -9.17 9.11 23.32
CA ILE A 95 -8.36 9.92 22.41
C ILE A 95 -8.96 11.34 22.29
N SER A 96 -8.10 12.34 22.16
CA SER A 96 -8.50 13.71 21.86
C SER A 96 -7.57 14.34 20.83
N VAL A 97 -8.05 15.41 20.19
CA VAL A 97 -7.24 16.27 19.32
C VAL A 97 -7.32 17.74 19.74
N GLY A 98 -6.15 18.36 19.93
CA GLY A 98 -6.04 19.75 20.36
C GLY A 98 -6.69 19.97 21.72
N ASP A 99 -7.53 20.99 21.85
CA ASP A 99 -8.34 21.25 23.05
C ASP A 99 -9.74 20.60 22.98
N GLY A 100 -9.91 19.62 22.08
CA GLY A 100 -11.17 18.90 21.90
C GLY A 100 -11.54 18.00 23.09
N PRO A 101 -12.80 17.54 23.14
CA PRO A 101 -13.20 16.55 24.13
C PRO A 101 -12.50 15.21 23.87
N PHE A 102 -12.20 14.48 24.95
CA PHE A 102 -11.82 13.08 24.86
C PHE A 102 -13.01 12.22 24.43
N VAL A 103 -12.77 11.28 23.52
CA VAL A 103 -13.73 10.28 23.05
C VAL A 103 -13.22 8.87 23.29
N SER A 104 -14.10 7.94 23.62
CA SER A 104 -13.74 6.57 23.95
C SER A 104 -13.33 5.76 22.70
N VAL A 105 -12.15 5.14 22.78
CA VAL A 105 -11.64 4.14 21.83
C VAL A 105 -12.01 2.73 22.31
N TRP A 106 -11.90 2.52 23.62
CA TRP A 106 -12.26 1.27 24.28
C TRP A 106 -12.77 1.54 25.68
N GLU A 107 -13.76 0.76 26.12
CA GLU A 107 -14.28 0.78 27.48
C GLU A 107 -14.35 -0.65 28.01
N HIS A 108 -13.94 -0.83 29.27
CA HIS A 108 -14.13 -2.10 29.94
C HIS A 108 -15.62 -2.43 29.97
N SER A 109 -15.95 -3.65 29.56
CA SER A 109 -17.32 -4.12 29.51
C SER A 109 -17.39 -5.59 29.95
N GLY A 110 -18.53 -5.96 30.54
CA GLY A 110 -18.76 -7.32 31.01
C GLY A 110 -18.21 -7.57 32.42
N GLY A 111 -17.83 -8.83 32.68
CA GLY A 111 -17.32 -9.25 33.98
C GLY A 111 -15.87 -8.86 34.22
N SER A 112 -15.37 -9.10 35.43
CA SER A 112 -14.01 -8.73 35.84
C SER A 112 -12.94 -9.25 34.89
N SER A 113 -11.92 -8.44 34.66
CA SER A 113 -10.72 -8.79 33.90
C SER A 113 -9.52 -8.94 34.83
N SER A 114 -8.62 -9.86 34.50
CA SER A 114 -7.40 -10.10 35.26
C SER A 114 -6.38 -10.78 34.37
N ASP A 115 -5.62 -9.99 33.62
CA ASP A 115 -4.46 -10.49 32.87
C ASP A 115 -3.42 -11.08 33.82
N SER A 116 -2.73 -12.14 33.37
CA SER A 116 -1.64 -12.82 34.13
C SER A 116 -0.33 -12.92 33.33
N GLN A 117 -0.32 -12.28 32.17
CA GLN A 117 0.79 -12.12 31.25
C GLN A 117 0.52 -10.86 30.41
N TRP A 118 1.56 -10.26 29.85
CA TRP A 118 1.42 -9.16 28.91
C TRP A 118 0.61 -9.58 27.68
N VAL A 119 -0.34 -8.75 27.29
CA VAL A 119 -1.21 -8.95 26.12
C VAL A 119 -1.04 -7.77 25.18
N GLU A 120 -0.56 -8.03 23.96
CA GLU A 120 -0.57 -7.02 22.92
C GLU A 120 -2.01 -6.73 22.48
N VAL A 121 -2.37 -5.45 22.47
CA VAL A 121 -3.68 -4.99 22.02
C VAL A 121 -3.51 -3.92 20.95
N GLU A 122 -4.49 -3.86 20.06
CA GLU A 122 -4.49 -2.96 18.91
C GLU A 122 -5.87 -2.31 18.76
N TYR A 123 -5.89 -1.00 18.50
CA TYR A 123 -7.10 -0.22 18.30
C TYR A 123 -6.94 0.73 17.12
N ASP A 124 -7.90 0.69 16.19
CA ASP A 124 -8.01 1.68 15.12
C ASP A 124 -8.44 3.03 15.71
N VAL A 125 -7.62 4.06 15.45
CA VAL A 125 -7.87 5.44 15.86
C VAL A 125 -7.84 6.40 14.66
N SER A 126 -7.77 5.87 13.44
CA SER A 126 -7.55 6.61 12.21
C SER A 126 -8.57 7.72 11.98
N ALA A 127 -9.85 7.42 12.24
CA ALA A 127 -10.96 8.37 12.09
C ALA A 127 -10.81 9.66 12.93
N ILE A 128 -9.97 9.65 13.96
CA ILE A 128 -9.75 10.78 14.87
C ILE A 128 -8.33 11.33 14.74
N ALA A 129 -7.34 10.45 14.60
CA ALA A 129 -5.92 10.78 14.66
C ALA A 129 -5.31 11.18 13.31
N ASP A 130 -5.83 10.66 12.19
CA ASP A 130 -5.20 10.88 10.88
C ASP A 130 -5.13 12.36 10.51
N GLY A 131 -3.95 12.80 10.08
CA GLY A 131 -3.70 14.18 9.68
C GLY A 131 -3.70 15.21 10.83
N ARG A 132 -3.57 14.78 12.09
CA ARG A 132 -3.66 15.69 13.26
C ARG A 132 -2.33 15.82 14.01
N SER A 133 -1.89 17.05 14.27
CA SER A 133 -0.60 17.34 14.92
C SER A 133 -0.60 17.36 16.45
N ASP A 134 -1.77 17.23 17.07
CA ASP A 134 -1.91 17.27 18.53
C ASP A 134 -2.89 16.20 18.99
N VAL A 135 -2.51 14.94 18.81
CA VAL A 135 -3.25 13.78 19.30
C VAL A 135 -2.82 13.45 20.73
N ARG A 136 -3.77 13.24 21.64
CA ARG A 136 -3.47 12.77 23.01
C ARG A 136 -4.23 11.49 23.27
N ILE A 137 -3.52 10.48 23.75
CA ILE A 137 -4.11 9.23 24.24
C ILE A 137 -4.18 9.29 25.75
N ARG A 138 -5.25 8.74 26.31
CA ARG A 138 -5.47 8.69 27.74
C ARG A 138 -5.96 7.31 28.16
N TRP A 139 -5.32 6.76 29.19
CA TRP A 139 -5.82 5.60 29.92
C TRP A 139 -6.52 6.09 31.18
N VAL A 140 -7.72 5.55 31.37
CA VAL A 140 -8.64 5.95 32.43
C VAL A 140 -8.72 4.82 33.44
N MET A 141 -8.58 5.19 34.72
CA MET A 141 -8.93 4.33 35.84
C MET A 141 -10.02 5.00 36.66
N GLY A 142 -11.01 4.22 37.07
CA GLY A 142 -12.15 4.70 37.83
C GLY A 142 -13.23 5.37 36.96
N THR A 143 -14.39 5.70 37.52
CA THR A 143 -14.74 5.58 38.95
C THR A 143 -14.76 4.14 39.45
N THR A 144 -14.40 3.92 40.71
CA THR A 144 -14.51 2.60 41.37
C THR A 144 -15.58 2.60 42.46
N ASP A 145 -16.06 1.42 42.80
CA ASP A 145 -17.05 1.20 43.84
C ASP A 145 -16.41 1.06 45.25
N GLY A 146 -17.17 0.64 46.26
CA GLY A 146 -16.69 0.54 47.64
C GLY A 146 -15.89 -0.73 48.00
N SER A 147 -15.71 -1.68 47.10
CA SER A 147 -15.09 -2.98 47.38
C SER A 147 -14.46 -3.64 46.14
N VAL A 148 -13.72 -4.72 46.34
CA VAL A 148 -13.12 -5.54 45.27
C VAL A 148 -12.16 -4.74 44.37
N VAL A 149 -10.88 -4.90 44.64
CA VAL A 149 -9.82 -4.20 43.92
C VAL A 149 -8.91 -5.19 43.20
N TYR A 150 -8.30 -4.71 42.13
CA TYR A 150 -7.35 -5.44 41.30
C TYR A 150 -6.13 -4.54 41.05
N CYS A 151 -5.11 -5.10 40.38
CA CYS A 151 -3.85 -4.42 40.11
C CYS A 151 -3.99 -3.17 39.21
N GLY A 152 -5.11 -3.01 38.52
CA GLY A 152 -5.32 -1.88 37.62
C GLY A 152 -4.50 -2.03 36.34
N TRP A 153 -4.17 -0.89 35.73
CA TRP A 153 -3.39 -0.85 34.50
C TRP A 153 -1.89 -0.98 34.77
N ASN A 154 -1.20 -1.75 33.93
CA ASN A 154 0.19 -1.56 33.58
C ASN A 154 0.30 -1.55 32.04
N ILE A 155 1.09 -0.60 31.54
CA ILE A 155 1.19 -0.25 30.12
C ILE A 155 2.65 -0.22 29.74
N ASP A 156 2.98 -0.87 28.63
CA ASP A 156 4.32 -0.87 28.06
C ASP A 156 4.30 -0.91 26.52
N ASP A 157 5.45 -0.65 25.88
CA ASP A 157 5.66 -0.72 24.44
C ASP A 157 4.57 -0.01 23.62
N VAL A 158 4.28 1.26 23.96
CA VAL A 158 3.24 2.04 23.30
C VAL A 158 3.71 2.51 21.93
N GLU A 159 2.97 2.12 20.90
CA GLU A 159 3.23 2.42 19.50
C GLU A 159 2.01 3.10 18.88
N ILE A 160 2.28 4.24 18.24
CA ILE A 160 1.36 4.84 17.27
C ILE A 160 1.92 4.47 15.91
N ILE A 161 1.14 3.70 15.16
CA ILE A 161 1.55 3.09 13.90
C ILE A 161 0.61 3.63 12.84
N GLY A 162 1.14 3.91 11.67
CA GLY A 162 0.34 4.22 10.50
C GLY A 162 1.26 4.40 9.32
N VAL A 163 0.70 4.73 8.18
CA VAL A 163 1.45 5.05 6.97
C VAL A 163 1.75 6.55 7.02
N VAL A 164 3.02 6.94 6.87
CA VAL A 164 3.38 8.34 6.74
C VAL A 164 3.23 8.73 5.27
N PRO A 165 2.26 9.58 4.87
CA PRO A 165 2.31 10.22 3.57
C PRO A 165 3.52 11.15 3.62
N ASN A 166 4.54 10.80 2.87
CA ASN A 166 5.73 11.61 2.73
C ASN A 166 5.38 12.66 1.67
N GLU A 167 5.59 13.93 1.96
CA GLU A 167 5.46 15.00 0.95
C GLU A 167 6.83 15.47 0.45
N ASN A 168 7.90 14.66 0.59
CA ASN A 168 9.30 15.09 0.31
C ASN A 168 10.26 14.00 -0.20
N THR A 169 9.79 12.80 -0.50
CA THR A 169 10.60 11.81 -1.21
C THR A 169 10.64 12.24 -2.67
N PRO A 170 11.82 12.53 -3.24
CA PRO A 170 11.89 12.82 -4.66
C PRO A 170 11.29 11.64 -5.45
N GLY A 171 10.29 11.93 -6.27
CA GLY A 171 9.54 10.91 -7.00
C GLY A 171 8.26 10.41 -6.33
N ASP A 172 7.89 10.87 -5.14
CA ASP A 172 6.52 10.71 -4.58
C ASP A 172 5.69 11.88 -5.08
N LEU A 173 5.02 11.65 -6.20
CA LEU A 173 4.35 12.69 -6.97
C LEU A 173 2.88 12.83 -6.57
N ASN A 174 2.28 11.80 -5.96
CA ASN A 174 0.89 11.85 -5.48
C ASN A 174 0.78 12.23 -3.99
N GLY A 175 1.89 12.25 -3.25
CA GLY A 175 1.97 12.60 -1.83
C GLY A 175 1.43 11.51 -0.91
N ASP A 176 1.36 10.25 -1.36
CA ASP A 176 0.80 9.14 -0.59
C ASP A 176 1.81 8.44 0.34
N GLY A 177 3.09 8.83 0.23
CA GLY A 177 4.18 8.32 1.05
C GLY A 177 4.97 7.18 0.45
N LEU A 178 4.57 6.69 -0.72
CA LEU A 178 5.26 5.67 -1.47
C LEU A 178 5.83 6.29 -2.76
N VAL A 179 6.85 5.64 -3.34
CA VAL A 179 7.26 5.89 -4.73
C VAL A 179 7.01 4.60 -5.46
N ASN A 180 5.89 4.54 -6.17
CA ASN A 180 5.41 3.31 -6.77
C ASN A 180 4.81 3.56 -8.17
N GLY A 181 4.03 2.59 -8.67
CA GLY A 181 3.39 2.71 -9.98
C GLY A 181 2.49 3.94 -10.12
N ALA A 182 1.88 4.42 -9.04
CA ALA A 182 1.07 5.64 -9.03
C ALA A 182 1.92 6.88 -9.31
N ASP A 183 3.09 6.99 -8.70
CA ASP A 183 4.00 8.11 -8.94
C ASP A 183 4.69 8.03 -10.29
N MET A 184 5.04 6.83 -10.76
CA MET A 184 5.50 6.65 -12.13
C MET A 184 4.43 7.06 -13.14
N GLY A 185 3.16 6.73 -12.88
CA GLY A 185 2.04 7.21 -13.66
C GLY A 185 2.00 8.75 -13.72
N LEU A 186 2.20 9.43 -12.59
CA LEU A 186 2.24 10.90 -12.54
C LEU A 186 3.49 11.51 -13.19
N MET A 187 4.62 10.81 -13.16
CA MET A 187 5.84 11.22 -13.84
C MET A 187 5.68 11.13 -15.35
N LEU A 188 5.07 10.05 -15.84
CA LEU A 188 4.73 9.86 -17.24
C LEU A 188 3.71 10.89 -17.73
N VAL A 189 2.77 11.32 -16.86
CA VAL A 189 1.86 12.44 -17.14
C VAL A 189 2.61 13.79 -17.27
N SER A 190 3.75 13.93 -16.60
CA SER A 190 4.52 15.18 -16.59
C SER A 190 5.67 15.21 -17.62
N TRP A 191 5.79 14.19 -18.46
CA TRP A 191 6.91 13.97 -19.38
C TRP A 191 7.06 15.11 -20.41
N GLY A 192 8.27 15.64 -20.57
CA GLY A 192 8.55 16.80 -21.42
C GLY A 192 8.81 18.09 -20.62
N PRO A 193 8.74 19.28 -21.27
CA PRO A 193 9.10 20.54 -20.62
C PRO A 193 8.25 20.84 -19.38
N CYS A 194 8.89 20.98 -18.22
CA CYS A 194 8.21 21.10 -16.94
C CYS A 194 8.92 22.11 -16.02
N PRO A 195 8.82 23.42 -16.28
CA PRO A 195 9.58 24.42 -15.54
C PRO A 195 9.14 24.52 -14.08
N GLY A 196 9.84 23.81 -13.18
CA GLY A 196 9.62 23.83 -11.73
C GLY A 196 8.45 22.98 -11.25
N CYS A 197 8.12 21.89 -11.94
CA CYS A 197 7.10 20.95 -11.48
C CYS A 197 7.70 19.83 -10.61
N PRO A 198 6.88 19.13 -9.80
CA PRO A 198 7.36 18.07 -8.89
C PRO A 198 8.02 16.87 -9.58
N ALA A 199 7.71 16.61 -10.86
CA ALA A 199 8.25 15.49 -11.62
C ALA A 199 9.64 15.74 -12.24
N ASP A 200 10.11 17.00 -12.29
CA ASP A 200 11.47 17.36 -12.72
C ASP A 200 12.43 17.17 -11.53
N LEU A 201 12.81 15.91 -11.31
CA LEU A 201 13.58 15.49 -10.14
C LEU A 201 15.04 15.96 -10.20
N ASN A 202 15.57 16.22 -11.40
CA ASN A 202 16.94 16.68 -11.59
C ASN A 202 17.07 18.22 -11.70
N GLY A 203 15.97 18.92 -11.97
CA GLY A 203 15.85 20.37 -11.97
C GLY A 203 16.36 21.06 -13.25
N ASP A 204 16.41 20.36 -14.38
CA ASP A 204 16.87 20.90 -15.67
C ASP A 204 15.75 21.54 -16.51
N GLY A 205 14.51 21.48 -16.02
CA GLY A 205 13.32 22.05 -16.65
C GLY A 205 12.62 21.13 -17.64
N VAL A 206 13.00 19.85 -17.71
CA VAL A 206 12.38 18.82 -18.55
C VAL A 206 12.22 17.53 -17.71
N VAL A 207 11.10 16.83 -17.86
CA VAL A 207 10.89 15.49 -17.29
C VAL A 207 11.19 14.47 -18.37
N ASP A 208 12.27 13.71 -18.22
CA ASP A 208 12.65 12.67 -19.17
C ASP A 208 13.20 11.40 -18.49
N GLY A 209 13.90 10.56 -19.27
CA GLY A 209 14.48 9.32 -18.76
C GLY A 209 15.48 9.53 -17.60
N ALA A 210 16.07 10.72 -17.46
CA ALA A 210 16.90 11.07 -16.32
C ALA A 210 16.08 11.20 -15.03
N ASP A 211 14.89 11.79 -15.10
CA ASP A 211 13.97 11.91 -13.96
C ASP A 211 13.33 10.57 -13.62
N MET A 212 13.00 9.75 -14.62
CA MET A 212 12.56 8.37 -14.38
C MET A 212 13.64 7.53 -13.72
N GLY A 213 14.89 7.68 -14.17
CA GLY A 213 16.04 7.07 -13.50
C GLY A 213 16.14 7.48 -12.04
N LEU A 214 15.86 8.75 -11.72
CA LEU A 214 15.80 9.25 -10.34
C LEU A 214 14.60 8.67 -9.57
N LEU A 215 13.39 8.66 -10.14
CA LEU A 215 12.19 8.09 -9.50
C LEU A 215 12.39 6.63 -9.11
N LEU A 216 13.00 5.84 -9.99
CA LEU A 216 13.34 4.44 -9.71
C LEU A 216 14.37 4.28 -8.58
N THR A 217 15.22 5.27 -8.31
CA THR A 217 16.12 5.23 -7.14
C THR A 217 15.40 5.41 -5.80
N TYR A 218 14.21 6.00 -5.82
CA TYR A 218 13.40 6.26 -4.63
C TYR A 218 12.25 5.25 -4.46
N TRP A 219 12.13 4.28 -5.36
CA TRP A 219 11.06 3.27 -5.39
C TRP A 219 10.90 2.54 -4.04
N SER A 220 9.70 2.61 -3.46
CA SER A 220 9.42 2.18 -2.09
C SER A 220 9.15 0.68 -1.94
N SER A 221 8.93 -0.07 -3.03
CA SER A 221 9.02 -1.53 -2.98
C SER A 221 10.46 -1.98 -3.20
N GLY A 222 11.12 -2.32 -2.09
CA GLY A 222 12.56 -2.52 -1.97
C GLY A 222 13.30 -3.12 -3.17
N PHE A 223 14.30 -2.37 -3.66
CA PHE A 223 15.66 -2.91 -3.71
C PHE A 223 16.15 -3.17 -2.28
N ALA A 224 15.49 -4.09 -1.57
CA ALA A 224 16.11 -4.72 -0.43
C ALA A 224 17.30 -5.49 -0.99
N ARG A 225 18.51 -4.94 -0.80
CA ARG A 225 19.77 -5.68 -0.82
C ARG A 225 19.65 -6.84 0.15
N SER A 226 19.03 -7.93 -0.27
CA SER A 226 19.48 -9.24 0.17
C SER A 226 20.76 -9.50 -0.61
N VAL A 227 21.87 -9.35 0.08
CA VAL A 227 23.10 -10.03 -0.31
C VAL A 227 22.70 -11.47 -0.56
N ALA A 228 22.73 -11.91 -1.81
CA ALA A 228 22.64 -13.31 -2.15
C ALA A 228 23.86 -13.99 -1.51
N THR A 229 23.72 -14.41 -0.27
CA THR A 229 24.66 -15.31 0.36
C THR A 229 24.57 -16.61 -0.41
N GLU A 230 25.69 -16.90 -1.08
CA GLU A 230 26.01 -18.16 -1.73
C GLU A 230 25.44 -19.35 -0.97
N ASP A 231 24.39 -19.98 -1.51
CA ASP A 231 24.06 -21.35 -1.15
C ASP A 231 24.96 -22.28 -1.98
N ARG A 232 26.25 -22.28 -1.62
CA ARG A 232 27.21 -23.30 -2.04
C ARG A 232 27.10 -24.46 -1.07
N ASP A 233 26.44 -25.54 -1.48
CA ASP A 233 26.93 -26.91 -1.24
C ASP A 233 26.03 -27.99 -1.87
N ARG A 234 26.41 -28.53 -3.05
CA ARG A 234 27.04 -29.87 -3.19
C ARG A 234 27.00 -30.46 -4.62
N HIS A 235 28.22 -30.68 -5.11
CA HIS A 235 28.73 -31.76 -6.00
C HIS A 235 28.35 -31.71 -7.49
N GLN A 236 29.20 -32.03 -8.46
CA GLN A 236 30.66 -32.23 -8.64
C GLN A 236 30.77 -32.59 -10.14
N GLY A 237 31.59 -31.93 -10.94
CA GLY A 237 31.90 -32.42 -12.31
C GLY A 237 32.52 -31.41 -13.27
N ASP A 238 33.86 -31.32 -13.22
CA ASP A 238 34.81 -31.16 -14.33
C ASP A 238 34.61 -30.09 -15.43
N ALA A 239 35.38 -29.01 -15.24
CA ALA A 239 36.37 -28.36 -16.14
C ALA A 239 36.09 -28.06 -17.63
N VAL A 240 36.41 -26.77 -17.90
CA VAL A 240 36.99 -26.05 -19.06
C VAL A 240 36.14 -25.46 -20.20
N ASP A 241 36.46 -24.18 -20.42
CA ASP A 241 36.32 -23.29 -21.58
C ASP A 241 34.91 -22.90 -22.05
N GLU A 242 34.51 -21.64 -21.83
CA GLU A 242 34.75 -20.55 -22.79
C GLU A 242 34.35 -19.20 -22.20
N PHE A 243 35.04 -18.16 -22.67
CA PHE A 243 34.71 -16.76 -22.49
C PHE A 243 33.37 -16.47 -23.20
N GLU A 244 32.30 -16.18 -22.46
CA GLU A 244 31.20 -15.38 -22.97
C GLU A 244 30.89 -14.24 -21.99
N ILE A 245 31.20 -13.03 -22.43
CA ILE A 245 30.61 -11.81 -21.88
C ILE A 245 29.17 -11.82 -22.35
N GLN A 246 28.23 -12.30 -21.54
CA GLN A 246 26.82 -12.31 -21.92
C GLN A 246 26.20 -10.96 -21.57
N THR A 247 26.04 -10.18 -22.65
CA THR A 247 25.36 -8.88 -22.75
C THR A 247 23.85 -9.04 -22.58
N ASP A 248 23.24 -8.19 -21.75
CA ASP A 248 21.80 -7.94 -21.53
C ASP A 248 20.88 -9.13 -21.16
N PRO A 249 20.38 -9.24 -19.91
CA PRO A 249 19.41 -10.25 -19.55
C PRO A 249 18.00 -9.77 -19.91
N ARG A 250 17.63 -9.90 -21.19
CA ARG A 250 16.23 -9.82 -21.63
C ARG A 250 15.35 -10.69 -20.72
N LEU A 251 14.18 -10.20 -20.27
CA LEU A 251 13.26 -10.98 -19.44
C LEU A 251 12.74 -12.18 -20.25
N VAL A 252 13.01 -13.41 -19.79
CA VAL A 252 12.57 -14.64 -20.48
C VAL A 252 11.60 -15.44 -19.62
N ASN A 253 10.35 -15.53 -20.07
CA ASN A 253 9.35 -16.44 -19.51
C ASN A 253 9.47 -17.83 -20.16
N ARG A 254 9.88 -18.83 -19.37
CA ARG A 254 10.12 -20.22 -19.83
C ARG A 254 9.02 -21.22 -19.44
N ASP A 255 8.12 -20.84 -18.54
CA ASP A 255 7.11 -21.75 -17.99
C ASP A 255 5.84 -20.99 -17.58
N LEU A 256 5.90 -20.21 -16.51
CA LEU A 256 4.77 -19.43 -16.01
C LEU A 256 5.26 -18.08 -15.49
N LEU A 257 4.62 -17.00 -15.92
CA LEU A 257 4.79 -15.66 -15.39
C LEU A 257 3.42 -15.11 -14.99
N VAL A 258 3.23 -14.79 -13.71
CA VAL A 258 2.00 -14.21 -13.18
C VAL A 258 2.29 -12.79 -12.76
N VAL A 259 1.69 -11.79 -13.42
CA VAL A 259 2.03 -10.38 -13.16
C VAL A 259 1.58 -9.93 -11.77
N ALA A 260 0.44 -10.42 -11.28
CA ALA A 260 -0.01 -10.22 -9.90
C ALA A 260 0.99 -10.73 -8.82
N ASP A 261 1.81 -11.76 -9.09
CA ASP A 261 2.88 -12.19 -8.16
C ASP A 261 4.02 -11.15 -8.06
N HIS A 262 3.99 -10.12 -8.91
CA HIS A 262 4.90 -8.98 -8.99
C HIS A 262 4.15 -7.66 -8.75
N ASP A 263 3.21 -7.64 -7.80
CA ASP A 263 2.43 -6.46 -7.41
C ASP A 263 1.62 -5.84 -8.57
N GLY A 264 1.31 -6.62 -9.61
CA GLY A 264 0.52 -6.17 -10.76
C GLY A 264 1.30 -5.35 -11.78
N LEU A 265 2.62 -5.18 -11.63
CA LEU A 265 3.46 -4.47 -12.60
C LEU A 265 4.80 -5.17 -12.83
N ILE A 266 5.08 -5.51 -14.08
CA ILE A 266 6.41 -5.98 -14.49
C ILE A 266 7.05 -4.95 -15.42
N VAL A 267 8.24 -4.48 -15.07
CA VAL A 267 9.06 -3.61 -15.94
C VAL A 267 10.31 -4.37 -16.39
N SER A 268 10.55 -4.42 -17.69
CA SER A 268 11.79 -4.93 -18.29
C SER A 268 12.42 -3.84 -19.14
N GLU A 269 13.71 -3.53 -18.95
CA GLU A 269 14.37 -2.44 -19.69
C GLU A 269 14.89 -2.84 -21.07
N THR A 270 15.09 -4.14 -21.31
CA THR A 270 15.89 -4.66 -22.44
C THR A 270 15.10 -5.54 -23.41
N GLY A 271 13.94 -6.03 -22.96
CA GLY A 271 12.99 -6.77 -23.79
C GLY A 271 12.28 -7.87 -23.02
N TYR A 272 11.33 -8.53 -23.68
CA TYR A 272 10.58 -9.65 -23.12
C TYR A 272 10.53 -10.80 -24.12
N ARG A 273 10.75 -12.04 -23.69
CA ARG A 273 10.57 -13.22 -24.53
C ARG A 273 9.73 -14.25 -23.81
N GLN A 274 8.63 -14.66 -24.45
CA GLN A 274 7.90 -15.84 -24.05
C GLN A 274 8.33 -17.05 -24.88
N GLU A 275 8.58 -18.19 -24.23
CA GLU A 275 8.78 -19.47 -24.91
C GLU A 275 7.44 -20.11 -25.29
N ALA A 276 7.43 -20.97 -26.31
CA ALA A 276 6.19 -21.51 -26.89
C ALA A 276 5.37 -22.41 -25.95
N ASN A 277 6.00 -22.97 -24.92
CA ASN A 277 5.34 -23.76 -23.86
C ASN A 277 5.02 -22.92 -22.62
N ALA A 278 5.39 -21.64 -22.61
CA ALA A 278 5.22 -20.78 -21.46
C ALA A 278 3.86 -20.09 -21.45
N ARG A 279 3.47 -19.62 -20.27
CA ARG A 279 2.21 -18.93 -20.00
C ARG A 279 2.46 -17.58 -19.32
N LEU A 280 1.83 -16.53 -19.83
CA LEU A 280 1.72 -15.23 -19.18
C LEU A 280 0.31 -15.10 -18.61
N VAL A 281 0.20 -14.74 -17.34
CA VAL A 281 -1.07 -14.52 -16.64
C VAL A 281 -1.20 -13.04 -16.33
N ILE A 282 -2.31 -12.45 -16.76
CA ILE A 282 -2.70 -11.06 -16.51
C ILE A 282 -4.07 -11.06 -15.80
N GLU A 283 -4.14 -10.38 -14.67
CA GLU A 283 -5.35 -10.16 -13.90
C GLU A 283 -5.96 -8.79 -14.23
N ILE A 284 -7.28 -8.75 -14.42
CA ILE A 284 -8.07 -7.53 -14.61
C ILE A 284 -9.15 -7.56 -13.54
N ASP A 285 -8.94 -6.73 -12.51
CA ASP A 285 -9.79 -6.63 -11.34
C ASP A 285 -10.44 -5.24 -11.29
N GLY A 286 -11.38 -5.02 -10.37
CA GLY A 286 -11.92 -3.68 -10.09
C GLY A 286 -12.66 -2.93 -11.21
N ASP A 287 -12.96 -1.66 -10.94
CA ASP A 287 -13.86 -0.81 -11.74
C ASP A 287 -13.12 0.32 -12.47
N ALA A 288 -11.82 0.51 -12.21
CA ALA A 288 -11.01 1.57 -12.79
C ALA A 288 -10.01 1.00 -13.82
N PRO A 289 -10.25 1.20 -15.14
CA PRO A 289 -9.40 0.66 -16.21
C PRO A 289 -7.94 1.14 -16.22
N ILE A 290 -7.61 2.12 -15.39
CA ILE A 290 -6.27 2.69 -15.24
C ILE A 290 -5.58 2.19 -13.96
N LEU A 291 -6.34 1.76 -12.94
CA LEU A 291 -5.82 1.48 -11.60
C LEU A 291 -5.92 0.01 -11.20
N ASP A 292 -6.86 -0.74 -11.78
CA ASP A 292 -7.21 -2.07 -11.29
C ASP A 292 -6.82 -3.20 -12.29
N HIS A 293 -5.65 -3.15 -12.93
CA HIS A 293 -5.22 -4.25 -13.79
C HIS A 293 -3.71 -4.47 -13.79
N ASP A 294 -3.32 -5.71 -14.08
CA ASP A 294 -1.94 -6.09 -14.32
C ASP A 294 -1.40 -5.43 -15.59
N LEU A 295 -0.20 -4.85 -15.50
CA LEU A 295 0.50 -4.19 -16.60
C LEU A 295 1.94 -4.72 -16.75
N MET A 296 2.35 -4.90 -17.99
CA MET A 296 3.73 -5.18 -18.35
C MET A 296 4.31 -4.05 -19.21
N VAL A 297 5.41 -3.45 -18.77
CA VAL A 297 6.14 -2.40 -19.51
C VAL A 297 7.51 -2.92 -19.93
N VAL A 298 7.77 -2.92 -21.22
CA VAL A 298 8.97 -3.54 -21.80
C VAL A 298 9.73 -2.52 -22.66
N GLY A 299 10.81 -1.97 -22.15
CA GLY A 299 11.85 -1.35 -22.97
C GLY A 299 12.43 -2.40 -23.92
N GLY A 300 12.49 -2.10 -25.22
CA GLY A 300 12.90 -3.04 -26.26
C GLY A 300 11.81 -3.98 -26.77
N GLU A 301 12.24 -5.07 -27.42
CA GLU A 301 11.37 -6.00 -28.16
C GLU A 301 10.73 -7.04 -27.23
N SER A 302 9.41 -7.17 -27.32
CA SER A 302 8.62 -8.28 -26.82
C SER A 302 8.37 -9.34 -27.88
N THR A 303 8.83 -10.57 -27.67
CA THR A 303 8.49 -11.73 -28.52
C THR A 303 7.44 -12.59 -27.83
N LEU A 304 6.29 -12.71 -28.46
CA LEU A 304 5.14 -13.47 -27.96
C LEU A 304 5.13 -14.89 -28.57
N ALA A 305 4.80 -15.87 -27.73
CA ALA A 305 4.58 -17.27 -28.07
C ALA A 305 3.75 -17.93 -26.94
N GLY A 306 3.24 -19.15 -27.13
CA GLY A 306 2.57 -19.88 -26.06
C GLY A 306 1.25 -19.25 -25.63
N VAL A 307 0.94 -19.29 -24.33
CA VAL A 307 -0.41 -18.96 -23.82
C VAL A 307 -0.45 -17.59 -23.14
N LEU A 308 -1.46 -16.79 -23.47
CA LEU A 308 -1.92 -15.68 -22.62
C LEU A 308 -3.15 -16.14 -21.83
N GLU A 309 -3.03 -16.21 -20.50
CA GLU A 309 -4.15 -16.45 -19.59
C GLU A 309 -4.68 -15.11 -19.07
N LEU A 310 -5.95 -14.81 -19.33
CA LEU A 310 -6.62 -13.64 -18.78
C LEU A 310 -7.55 -14.06 -17.64
N ARG A 311 -7.30 -13.47 -16.46
CA ARG A 311 -8.17 -13.62 -15.29
C ARG A 311 -8.95 -12.33 -15.11
N VAL A 312 -10.18 -12.33 -15.63
CA VAL A 312 -11.07 -11.18 -15.56
C VAL A 312 -12.11 -11.43 -14.48
N ALA A 313 -12.27 -10.50 -13.53
CA ALA A 313 -13.25 -10.58 -12.45
C ALA A 313 -14.71 -10.76 -12.94
N ASP A 314 -15.63 -11.15 -12.04
CA ASP A 314 -17.06 -11.38 -12.37
C ASP A 314 -17.80 -10.05 -12.66
N GLN A 315 -18.79 -10.09 -13.56
CA GLN A 315 -19.52 -8.93 -14.14
C GLN A 315 -20.15 -7.96 -13.13
N ARG A 316 -20.30 -8.34 -11.85
CA ARG A 316 -20.83 -7.43 -10.81
C ARG A 316 -19.81 -6.41 -10.30
N ARG A 317 -18.54 -6.52 -10.71
CA ARG A 317 -17.39 -5.75 -10.21
C ARG A 317 -16.55 -5.08 -11.32
N LEU A 318 -16.98 -5.11 -12.58
CA LEU A 318 -16.24 -4.52 -13.68
C LEU A 318 -17.13 -3.58 -14.49
N ALA A 319 -16.71 -2.32 -14.58
CA ALA A 319 -17.20 -1.39 -15.60
C ALA A 319 -16.77 -1.86 -17.00
N SER A 320 -17.55 -1.52 -18.03
CA SER A 320 -17.11 -1.74 -19.42
C SER A 320 -15.94 -0.81 -19.73
N GLY A 321 -14.85 -1.30 -20.33
CA GLY A 321 -13.63 -0.50 -20.44
C GLY A 321 -12.53 -1.08 -21.33
N ILE A 322 -11.47 -0.28 -21.50
CA ILE A 322 -10.24 -0.58 -22.24
C ILE A 322 -9.10 -0.70 -21.23
N PHE A 323 -8.39 -1.84 -21.23
CA PHE A 323 -7.32 -2.17 -20.29
C PHE A 323 -6.03 -2.44 -21.08
N VAL A 324 -4.94 -1.74 -20.77
CA VAL A 324 -3.66 -1.90 -21.48
C VAL A 324 -2.77 -2.84 -20.68
N VAL A 325 -2.54 -4.05 -21.17
CA VAL A 325 -1.92 -5.11 -20.35
C VAL A 325 -0.45 -5.37 -20.68
N LEU A 326 0.01 -4.88 -21.83
CA LEU A 326 1.41 -4.94 -22.24
C LEU A 326 1.73 -3.74 -23.12
N ILE A 327 2.83 -3.06 -22.83
CA ILE A 327 3.43 -1.99 -23.65
C ILE A 327 4.88 -2.34 -23.90
N SER A 328 5.34 -2.22 -25.16
CA SER A 328 6.70 -2.52 -25.58
C SER A 328 7.20 -1.53 -26.64
N ASP A 329 8.52 -1.44 -26.84
CA ASP A 329 9.07 -0.73 -28.01
C ASP A 329 8.74 -1.41 -29.33
N SER A 330 8.66 -2.73 -29.33
CA SER A 330 8.14 -3.49 -30.45
C SER A 330 7.61 -4.84 -29.98
N ILE A 331 6.60 -5.34 -30.67
CA ILE A 331 5.97 -6.64 -30.41
C ILE A 331 6.12 -7.50 -31.67
N VAL A 332 6.69 -8.67 -31.49
CA VAL A 332 6.93 -9.65 -32.56
C VAL A 332 6.29 -10.98 -32.18
N GLY A 333 5.65 -11.64 -33.15
CA GLY A 333 4.97 -12.91 -32.92
C GLY A 333 3.53 -12.73 -32.44
N GLU A 334 2.93 -13.82 -31.96
CA GLU A 334 1.54 -13.91 -31.49
C GLU A 334 1.50 -14.93 -30.35
N PHE A 335 0.53 -14.82 -29.44
CA PHE A 335 0.20 -15.93 -28.57
C PHE A 335 -0.43 -17.07 -29.39
N ASP A 336 -0.02 -18.30 -29.11
CA ASP A 336 -0.58 -19.51 -29.73
C ASP A 336 -2.03 -19.74 -29.29
N SER A 337 -2.36 -19.38 -28.04
CA SER A 337 -3.72 -19.37 -27.53
C SER A 337 -3.95 -18.30 -26.47
N ILE A 338 -5.22 -17.90 -26.33
CA ILE A 338 -5.72 -17.06 -25.25
C ILE A 338 -6.69 -17.90 -24.43
N GLU A 339 -6.48 -17.99 -23.13
CA GLU A 339 -7.27 -18.80 -22.21
C GLU A 339 -7.94 -17.94 -21.14
N MET A 340 -9.17 -18.30 -20.75
CA MET A 340 -9.93 -17.66 -19.67
C MET A 340 -10.46 -18.74 -18.72
N PRO A 341 -9.87 -18.91 -17.52
CA PRO A 341 -10.20 -19.99 -16.60
C PRO A 341 -11.65 -19.93 -16.08
N THR A 342 -12.21 -18.72 -15.93
CA THR A 342 -13.58 -18.48 -15.45
C THR A 342 -14.65 -18.74 -16.53
N GLY A 343 -14.25 -19.15 -17.74
CA GLY A 343 -15.10 -19.41 -18.89
C GLY A 343 -14.95 -18.31 -19.95
N LEU A 344 -15.07 -18.70 -21.22
CA LEU A 344 -15.05 -17.75 -22.34
C LEU A 344 -16.16 -16.70 -22.14
N ARG A 345 -15.73 -15.45 -22.04
CA ARG A 345 -16.59 -14.27 -21.94
C ARG A 345 -16.78 -13.68 -23.33
N ASP A 346 -18.01 -13.68 -23.83
CA ASP A 346 -18.34 -13.16 -25.16
C ASP A 346 -18.13 -11.64 -25.29
N ASP A 347 -18.10 -10.96 -24.13
CA ASP A 347 -17.87 -9.52 -23.96
C ASP A 347 -16.38 -9.15 -23.78
N VAL A 348 -15.46 -10.12 -23.85
CA VAL A 348 -14.02 -9.83 -23.84
C VAL A 348 -13.44 -9.90 -25.25
N ARG A 349 -12.66 -8.88 -25.63
CA ARG A 349 -11.97 -8.79 -26.93
C ARG A 349 -10.53 -8.36 -26.69
N ILE A 350 -9.57 -9.03 -27.32
CA ILE A 350 -8.17 -8.61 -27.29
C ILE A 350 -7.83 -7.94 -28.62
N ARG A 351 -7.13 -6.81 -28.54
CA ARG A 351 -6.59 -6.06 -29.66
C ARG A 351 -5.11 -5.83 -29.41
N ARG A 352 -4.35 -5.74 -30.50
CA ARG A 352 -2.91 -5.53 -30.43
C ARG A 352 -2.46 -4.59 -31.54
N SER A 353 -1.40 -3.85 -31.27
CA SER A 353 -0.56 -3.20 -32.26
C SER A 353 0.84 -3.81 -32.23
N ASP A 354 1.76 -3.18 -32.95
CA ASP A 354 3.18 -3.50 -32.90
C ASP A 354 3.82 -3.06 -31.57
N ARG A 355 3.10 -2.42 -30.64
CA ARG A 355 3.64 -1.88 -29.39
C ARG A 355 2.79 -2.12 -28.15
N ALA A 356 1.51 -2.45 -28.30
CA ALA A 356 0.62 -2.66 -27.16
C ALA A 356 -0.30 -3.86 -27.33
N ILE A 357 -0.69 -4.44 -26.20
CA ILE A 357 -1.79 -5.39 -26.10
C ILE A 357 -2.87 -4.78 -25.21
N VAL A 358 -4.08 -4.78 -25.74
CA VAL A 358 -5.24 -4.14 -25.13
C VAL A 358 -6.35 -5.17 -24.97
N VAL A 359 -6.94 -5.22 -23.78
CA VAL A 359 -8.10 -6.04 -23.45
C VAL A 359 -9.31 -5.14 -23.30
N LEU A 360 -10.42 -5.52 -23.93
CA LEU A 360 -11.69 -4.81 -23.90
C LEU A 360 -12.69 -5.69 -23.17
N VAL A 361 -13.48 -5.11 -22.26
CA VAL A 361 -14.52 -5.82 -21.49
C VAL A 361 -15.85 -5.07 -21.64
N GLY A 362 -16.92 -5.72 -22.12
CA GLY A 362 -18.27 -5.14 -22.20
C GLY A 362 -19.05 -5.37 -23.53
N ASP A 363 -20.35 -5.04 -23.52
CA ASP A 363 -21.33 -5.43 -24.54
C ASP A 363 -21.19 -4.63 -25.86
N VAL A 364 -20.60 -5.24 -26.90
CA VAL A 364 -20.73 -4.77 -28.30
C VAL A 364 -22.04 -5.33 -28.87
N ARG A 365 -23.19 -4.73 -28.55
CA ARG A 365 -24.47 -5.16 -29.14
C ARG A 365 -24.58 -4.70 -30.61
N PRO A 366 -24.81 -5.62 -31.57
CA PRO A 366 -25.09 -5.24 -32.95
C PRO A 366 -26.55 -4.75 -33.06
N GLY A 367 -26.79 -3.49 -32.73
CA GLY A 367 -28.11 -2.89 -32.86
C GLY A 367 -28.16 -1.51 -32.22
N ILE A 368 -28.18 -0.49 -33.08
CA ILE A 368 -28.10 0.95 -32.79
C ILE A 368 -26.65 1.47 -32.69
N GLY A 369 -25.97 1.48 -33.84
CA GLY A 369 -25.44 2.74 -34.35
C GLY A 369 -24.09 3.27 -33.85
N VAL A 370 -23.29 2.52 -33.09
CA VAL A 370 -21.86 2.83 -32.95
C VAL A 370 -21.06 1.54 -33.10
N ASP A 371 -20.32 1.43 -34.20
CA ASP A 371 -19.35 0.36 -34.40
C ASP A 371 -18.13 0.66 -33.52
N ARG A 372 -18.11 0.18 -32.26
CA ARG A 372 -16.97 0.36 -31.34
C ARG A 372 -15.66 -0.27 -31.85
N SER A 373 -15.68 -0.98 -32.98
CA SER A 373 -14.43 -1.35 -33.65
C SER A 373 -13.69 -0.11 -34.17
N SER A 374 -14.38 0.96 -34.59
CA SER A 374 -13.71 2.20 -35.00
C SER A 374 -12.96 2.82 -33.84
N GLU A 375 -13.59 2.94 -32.67
CA GLU A 375 -13.01 3.53 -31.45
C GLU A 375 -11.69 2.88 -31.04
N VAL A 376 -11.60 1.54 -31.13
CA VAL A 376 -10.35 0.83 -30.80
C VAL A 376 -9.32 0.96 -31.90
N HIS A 377 -9.72 0.99 -33.18
CA HIS A 377 -8.78 1.35 -34.25
C HIS A 377 -8.28 2.77 -34.06
N GLU A 378 -9.12 3.70 -33.57
CA GLU A 378 -8.67 5.06 -33.29
C GLU A 378 -7.66 5.10 -32.13
N VAL A 379 -7.79 4.25 -31.09
CA VAL A 379 -6.78 4.13 -30.00
C VAL A 379 -5.46 3.57 -30.52
N LEU A 380 -5.52 2.54 -31.37
CA LEU A 380 -4.32 1.95 -31.97
C LEU A 380 -3.68 2.91 -33.00
N ASP A 381 -4.49 3.58 -33.82
CA ASP A 381 -4.04 4.59 -34.78
C ASP A 381 -3.40 5.79 -34.08
N LEU A 382 -3.92 6.19 -32.91
CA LEU A 382 -3.31 7.22 -32.07
C LEU A 382 -1.98 6.74 -31.48
N LEU A 383 -1.91 5.52 -30.96
CA LEU A 383 -0.65 4.93 -30.50
C LEU A 383 0.40 4.86 -31.63
N ASP A 384 -0.01 4.55 -32.85
CA ASP A 384 0.85 4.56 -34.03
C ASP A 384 1.23 6.00 -34.46
N ALA A 385 0.33 6.97 -34.30
CA ALA A 385 0.56 8.38 -34.64
C ALA A 385 1.52 9.09 -33.66
N ILE A 386 1.55 8.67 -32.40
CA ILE A 386 2.51 9.11 -31.38
C ILE A 386 3.96 8.76 -31.80
N ASP A 387 4.17 7.68 -32.56
CA ASP A 387 5.51 7.22 -33.00
C ASP A 387 5.90 7.71 -34.43
N GLY A 388 4.98 8.38 -35.15
CA GLY A 388 5.22 8.92 -36.49
C GLY A 388 5.76 10.36 -36.50
N ASP A 389 6.07 10.92 -37.69
CA ASP A 389 6.50 12.33 -37.86
C ASP A 389 5.38 13.39 -37.57
N GLY A 390 4.42 13.08 -36.68
CA GLY A 390 3.60 14.05 -35.96
C GLY A 390 2.70 14.97 -36.79
N ASN A 391 2.36 14.64 -38.04
CA ASN A 391 1.65 15.58 -38.93
C ASN A 391 0.15 15.34 -39.09
N ASP A 392 -0.40 14.25 -38.54
CA ASP A 392 -1.85 14.02 -38.60
C ASP A 392 -2.56 14.72 -37.44
N ARG A 393 -2.84 16.02 -37.62
CA ARG A 393 -3.57 16.87 -36.66
C ARG A 393 -4.94 16.34 -36.23
N ARG A 394 -5.42 15.25 -36.82
CA ARG A 394 -6.60 14.54 -36.31
C ARG A 394 -6.39 14.00 -34.90
N TRP A 395 -5.14 13.64 -34.56
CA TRP A 395 -4.77 12.96 -33.32
C TRP A 395 -4.28 13.89 -32.22
N ASP A 396 -4.11 15.18 -32.51
CA ASP A 396 -3.92 16.27 -31.55
C ASP A 396 -5.30 16.66 -30.97
N LEU A 397 -5.78 15.85 -30.04
CA LEU A 397 -7.10 15.93 -29.39
C LEU A 397 -7.18 17.06 -28.37
N ASP A 398 -6.06 17.47 -27.78
CA ASP A 398 -5.99 18.62 -26.88
C ASP A 398 -5.68 19.96 -27.59
N GLN A 399 -5.34 19.91 -28.88
CA GLN A 399 -5.00 21.04 -29.76
C GLN A 399 -3.73 21.78 -29.35
N ASN A 400 -2.79 21.09 -28.70
CA ASN A 400 -1.49 21.64 -28.29
C ASN A 400 -0.45 21.61 -29.43
N GLY A 401 -0.74 20.92 -30.53
CA GLY A 401 0.11 20.82 -31.72
C GLY A 401 1.11 19.65 -31.70
N LEU A 402 1.03 18.78 -30.71
CA LEU A 402 1.74 17.51 -30.58
C LEU A 402 0.72 16.37 -30.70
N ILE A 403 1.22 15.17 -31.01
CA ILE A 403 0.43 13.94 -30.93
C ILE A 403 1.13 13.11 -29.86
N ASP A 404 0.60 13.11 -28.65
CA ASP A 404 1.28 12.54 -27.49
C ASP A 404 0.32 11.80 -26.53
N ILE A 405 0.81 11.43 -25.36
CA ILE A 405 0.05 10.63 -24.40
C ILE A 405 -1.13 11.40 -23.80
N GLU A 406 -1.16 12.74 -23.86
CA GLU A 406 -2.32 13.54 -23.44
C GLU A 406 -3.49 13.36 -24.40
N ASP A 407 -3.22 13.21 -25.68
CA ASP A 407 -4.24 12.82 -26.65
C ASP A 407 -4.75 11.43 -26.36
N LEU A 408 -3.87 10.49 -25.97
CA LEU A 408 -4.28 9.15 -25.57
C LEU A 408 -5.14 9.20 -24.31
N ARG A 409 -4.82 10.07 -23.34
CA ARG A 409 -5.63 10.27 -22.14
C ARG A 409 -7.00 10.82 -22.49
N ILE A 410 -7.08 11.88 -23.31
CA ILE A 410 -8.36 12.45 -23.76
C ILE A 410 -9.18 11.40 -24.53
N MET A 411 -8.50 10.56 -25.29
CA MET A 411 -9.14 9.48 -26.00
C MET A 411 -9.69 8.42 -25.05
N LEU A 412 -8.91 7.98 -24.07
CA LEU A 412 -9.32 6.99 -23.09
C LEU A 412 -10.43 7.51 -22.15
N ASP A 413 -10.39 8.79 -21.79
CA ASP A 413 -11.43 9.47 -20.99
C ASP A 413 -12.77 9.60 -21.74
N ARG A 414 -12.77 9.62 -23.08
CA ARG A 414 -14.03 9.55 -23.85
C ARG A 414 -14.74 8.21 -23.68
N PHE A 415 -14.02 7.16 -23.22
CA PHE A 415 -14.59 5.84 -22.98
C PHE A 415 -15.00 5.61 -21.52
N THR A 416 -14.61 6.48 -20.58
CA THR A 416 -15.01 6.41 -19.17
C THR A 416 -16.32 7.16 -18.88
N ILE A 417 -16.76 8.06 -19.78
CA ILE A 417 -18.02 8.82 -19.64
C ILE A 417 -19.10 8.26 -20.57
N GLY A 418 -19.97 7.39 -20.04
CA GLY A 418 -21.22 7.01 -20.70
C GLY A 418 -22.25 6.43 -19.72
N ASP A 419 -23.37 7.16 -19.55
CA ASP A 419 -24.67 6.62 -19.13
C ASP A 419 -25.17 5.49 -20.06
#